data_AF-Q7G1F3-F1
#
_entry.id   AF-Q7G1F3-F1
#
_cell.length_a   1.000
_cell.length_b   1.000
_cell.length_c   1.000
_cell.angle_alpha   90.00
_cell.angle_beta   90.00
_cell.angle_gamma   90.00
#
_symmetry.space_group_name_H-M   'P 1'
#
loop_
_entity.id
_entity.type
_entity.pdbx_description
1 polymer ?
#
loop_
_entity_poly.entity_id
_entity_poly.type
_entity_poly.pdbx_seq_one_letter_code
_entity_poly.pdbx_strand_id
1 'polypeptide(L)'
;NTDRVGMIHDGESRFSIKGKPIHHFLGTSTFSEYTVVHSGQVAKINPEAPLDKVCIVSCGLSTGLGATLNVAKPKKGQSVAVFGLGAVGLGAAEGARIAGASRIIGVDLNSNRFEQAKKFGVTEFVNPKEHDKPVQQVIAEMTNGGVDRSVECTGSVQAMIQAFEC
;
A
#
# COMPACT_ATOMS: atom_id res chain seq x y z
N ASN A 1 16.81 -3.59 4.86
CA ASN A 1 17.54 -2.30 4.74
C ASN A 1 17.12 -1.28 5.82
N THR A 2 16.30 -1.68 6.78
CA THR A 2 15.93 -0.87 7.95
C THR A 2 17.08 -0.70 8.93
N ASP A 3 17.99 -1.68 8.97
CA ASP A 3 19.06 -1.74 9.98
C ASP A 3 20.37 -1.08 9.49
N ARG A 4 20.44 -0.72 8.20
CA ARG A 4 21.63 -0.07 7.63
C ARG A 4 21.59 1.43 7.91
N VAL A 5 22.59 1.91 8.63
CA VAL A 5 22.66 3.28 9.16
C VAL A 5 23.53 4.25 8.36
N GLY A 6 24.28 3.77 7.36
CA GLY A 6 25.18 4.55 6.51
C GLY A 6 25.12 4.17 5.03
N MET A 7 25.98 4.79 4.23
CA MET A 7 26.05 4.56 2.79
C MET A 7 26.67 3.19 2.48
N ILE A 8 26.27 2.58 1.36
CA ILE A 8 26.83 1.29 0.90
C ILE A 8 28.34 1.38 0.66
N HIS A 9 28.80 2.54 0.19
CA HIS A 9 30.17 2.71 -0.28
C HIS A 9 31.22 2.51 0.82
N ASP A 10 30.99 3.06 2.01
CA ASP A 10 31.97 3.12 3.10
C ASP A 10 31.36 2.82 4.48
N GLY A 11 30.06 2.54 4.57
CA GLY A 11 29.35 2.34 5.83
C GLY A 11 29.10 3.63 6.62
N GLU A 12 29.62 4.77 6.19
CA GLU A 12 29.56 6.04 6.91
C GLU A 12 28.24 6.79 6.63
N SER A 13 27.80 7.62 7.58
CA SER A 13 26.70 8.53 7.32
C SER A 13 27.15 9.75 6.50
N ARG A 14 26.20 10.42 5.87
CA ARG A 14 26.39 11.73 5.21
C ARG A 14 25.76 12.87 5.99
N PHE A 15 25.14 12.56 7.12
CA PHE A 15 24.54 13.53 8.03
C PHE A 15 25.33 13.57 9.34
N SER A 16 25.53 14.78 9.86
CA SER A 16 26.07 14.98 11.20
C SER A 16 25.53 16.26 11.83
N ILE A 17 25.44 16.27 13.16
CA ILE A 17 25.24 17.49 13.94
C ILE A 17 26.36 17.57 14.97
N LYS A 18 27.11 18.69 14.96
CA LYS A 18 28.24 18.92 15.88
C LYS A 18 29.25 17.76 15.87
N GLY A 19 29.56 17.23 14.67
CA GLY A 19 30.49 16.12 14.48
C GLY A 19 29.96 14.73 14.89
N LYS A 20 28.72 14.63 15.38
CA LYS A 20 28.09 13.33 15.68
C LYS A 20 27.24 12.86 14.50
N PRO A 21 27.41 11.62 14.02
CA PRO A 21 26.67 11.11 12.87
C PRO A 21 25.19 10.97 13.19
N ILE A 22 24.34 11.30 12.20
CA ILE A 22 22.90 10.98 12.19
C ILE A 22 22.70 9.89 11.17
N HIS A 23 22.02 8.81 11.53
CA HIS A 23 21.87 7.67 10.65
C HIS A 23 20.98 7.96 9.44
N HIS A 24 21.29 7.29 8.33
CA HIS A 24 20.39 7.20 7.18
C HIS A 24 19.22 6.28 7.48
N PHE A 25 18.11 6.47 6.77
CA PHE A 25 16.96 5.58 6.79
C PHE A 25 16.61 5.13 5.36
N LEU A 26 16.54 3.82 5.16
CA LEU A 26 16.27 3.16 3.86
C LEU A 26 17.19 3.60 2.70
N GLY A 27 18.30 4.27 3.01
CA GLY A 27 19.21 4.86 2.03
C GLY A 27 18.63 6.06 1.26
N THR A 28 17.54 6.68 1.74
CA THR A 28 16.91 7.84 1.11
C THR A 28 16.92 9.08 1.99
N SER A 29 16.51 8.95 3.26
CA SER A 29 16.57 10.01 4.29
C SER A 29 15.99 11.35 3.81
N THR A 30 14.75 11.33 3.28
CA THR A 30 14.16 12.47 2.54
C THR A 30 13.66 13.62 3.41
N PHE A 31 13.77 13.53 4.74
CA PHE A 31 13.41 14.61 5.67
C PHE A 31 14.63 15.51 5.96
N SER A 32 15.21 16.05 4.89
CA SER A 32 16.33 16.97 4.89
C SER A 32 16.29 17.77 3.59
N GLU A 33 16.69 19.04 3.61
CA GLU A 33 16.74 19.88 2.39
C GLU A 33 17.66 19.28 1.32
N TYR A 34 18.71 18.57 1.74
CA TYR A 34 19.61 17.81 0.88
C TYR A 34 19.85 16.42 1.45
N THR A 35 20.02 15.43 0.57
CA THR A 35 20.37 14.05 0.93
C THR A 35 21.34 13.46 -0.08
N VAL A 36 22.04 12.40 0.31
CA VAL A 36 22.95 11.63 -0.56
C VAL A 36 22.39 10.23 -0.68
N VAL A 37 22.18 9.78 -1.91
CA VAL A 37 21.50 8.51 -2.23
C VAL A 37 22.32 7.74 -3.24
N HIS A 38 22.33 6.41 -3.13
CA HIS A 38 22.94 5.55 -4.15
C HIS A 38 22.17 5.68 -5.47
N SER A 39 22.86 5.86 -6.60
CA SER A 39 22.23 6.13 -7.91
C SER A 39 21.19 5.09 -8.32
N GLY A 40 21.42 3.81 -8.00
CA GLY A 40 20.44 2.73 -8.23
C GLY A 40 19.11 2.87 -7.47
N GLN A 41 19.00 3.79 -6.51
CA GLN A 41 17.77 4.14 -5.78
C GLN A 41 17.16 5.47 -6.26
N VAL A 42 17.70 6.08 -7.33
CA VAL A 42 17.24 7.36 -7.87
C VAL A 42 16.65 7.15 -9.27
N ALA A 43 15.32 7.27 -9.37
CA ALA A 43 14.64 7.23 -10.66
C ALA A 43 14.54 8.64 -11.25
N LYS A 44 15.19 8.87 -12.40
CA LYS A 44 14.98 10.09 -13.18
C LYS A 44 13.56 10.07 -13.77
N ILE A 45 12.79 11.12 -13.55
CA ILE A 45 11.39 11.25 -14.01
C ILE A 45 11.23 12.39 -15.02
N ASN A 46 10.01 12.57 -15.54
CA ASN A 46 9.66 13.69 -16.41
C ASN A 46 9.87 15.02 -15.64
N PRO A 47 10.65 15.98 -16.19
CA PRO A 47 10.89 17.28 -15.53
C PRO A 47 9.63 18.15 -15.40
N GLU A 48 8.58 17.88 -16.18
CA GLU A 48 7.29 18.59 -16.10
C GLU A 48 6.36 18.01 -15.01
N ALA A 49 6.70 16.87 -14.41
CA ALA A 49 5.87 16.25 -13.39
C ALA A 49 5.89 17.10 -12.09
N PRO A 50 4.72 17.47 -11.53
CA PRO A 50 4.67 18.27 -10.31
C PRO A 50 5.16 17.47 -9.10
N LEU A 51 6.34 17.82 -8.58
CA LEU A 51 7.01 17.08 -7.50
C LEU A 51 6.22 17.05 -6.19
N ASP A 52 5.37 18.05 -5.94
CA ASP A 52 4.46 18.11 -4.80
C ASP A 52 3.30 17.10 -4.89
N LYS A 53 3.11 16.46 -6.05
CA LYS A 53 2.13 15.38 -6.26
C LYS A 53 2.77 14.02 -6.38
N VAL A 54 3.77 13.89 -7.25
CA VAL A 54 4.28 12.58 -7.66
C VAL A 54 5.22 11.93 -6.64
N CYS A 55 5.61 12.66 -5.58
CA CYS A 55 6.45 12.11 -4.52
C CYS A 55 5.86 10.84 -3.86
N ILE A 56 4.54 10.73 -3.75
CA ILE A 56 3.84 9.57 -3.15
C ILE A 56 3.98 8.28 -3.98
N VAL A 57 4.34 8.39 -5.26
CA VAL A 57 4.56 7.26 -6.16
C VAL A 57 5.82 6.47 -5.77
N SER A 58 6.72 7.06 -4.98
CA SER A 58 7.99 6.43 -4.58
C SER A 58 7.86 5.28 -3.57
N CYS A 59 6.69 5.10 -2.94
CA CYS A 59 6.49 4.08 -1.92
C CYS A 59 5.04 3.56 -1.91
N GLY A 60 4.24 3.96 -0.92
CA GLY A 60 2.97 3.30 -0.57
C GLY A 60 1.98 3.17 -1.73
N LEU A 61 1.78 4.22 -2.53
CA LEU A 61 0.84 4.18 -3.66
C LEU A 61 1.23 3.11 -4.68
N SER A 62 2.48 3.11 -5.13
CA SER A 62 2.96 2.16 -6.14
C SER A 62 3.03 0.73 -5.62
N THR A 63 3.31 0.54 -4.33
CA THR A 63 3.27 -0.78 -3.69
C THR A 63 1.88 -1.41 -3.84
N GLY A 64 0.83 -0.67 -3.48
CA GLY A 64 -0.54 -1.16 -3.60
C GLY A 64 -0.97 -1.35 -5.05
N LEU A 65 -0.73 -0.33 -5.88
CA LEU A 65 -1.08 -0.34 -7.29
C LEU A 65 -0.44 -1.54 -8.02
N GLY A 66 0.86 -1.74 -7.78
CA GLY A 66 1.62 -2.86 -8.32
C GLY A 66 1.17 -4.22 -7.77
N ALA A 67 0.84 -4.31 -6.47
CA ALA A 67 0.29 -5.54 -5.89
C ALA A 67 -0.96 -6.00 -6.65
N THR A 68 -1.86 -5.07 -7.00
CA THR A 68 -3.05 -5.44 -7.77
C THR A 68 -2.73 -5.70 -9.25
N LEU A 69 -2.10 -4.75 -9.93
CA LEU A 69 -1.93 -4.81 -11.39
C LEU A 69 -0.89 -5.84 -11.84
N ASN A 70 0.18 -6.01 -11.08
CA ASN A 70 1.31 -6.86 -11.47
C ASN A 70 1.31 -8.23 -10.80
N VAL A 71 0.65 -8.39 -9.64
CA VAL A 71 0.64 -9.66 -8.89
C VAL A 71 -0.74 -10.30 -8.92
N ALA A 72 -1.76 -9.65 -8.33
CA ALA A 72 -3.11 -10.23 -8.26
C ALA A 72 -3.75 -10.39 -9.65
N LYS A 73 -3.55 -9.41 -10.54
CA LYS A 73 -4.04 -9.39 -11.92
C LYS A 73 -5.53 -9.75 -12.02
N PRO A 74 -6.44 -9.02 -11.34
CA PRO A 74 -7.86 -9.26 -11.49
C PRO A 74 -8.26 -9.05 -12.96
N LYS A 75 -9.08 -9.96 -13.49
CA LYS A 75 -9.70 -9.81 -14.80
C LYS A 75 -10.86 -8.82 -14.69
N LYS A 76 -11.19 -8.17 -15.80
CA LYS A 76 -12.37 -7.32 -15.88
C LYS A 76 -13.63 -8.08 -15.41
N GLY A 77 -14.42 -7.44 -14.56
CA GLY A 77 -15.64 -8.00 -13.99
C GLY A 77 -15.44 -8.79 -12.69
N GLN A 78 -14.21 -9.11 -12.29
CA GLN A 78 -13.95 -9.85 -11.05
C GLN A 78 -14.17 -9.00 -9.79
N SER A 79 -14.31 -9.69 -8.67
CA SER A 79 -14.41 -9.15 -7.31
C SER A 79 -13.05 -9.10 -6.62
N VAL A 80 -12.79 -8.05 -5.84
CA VAL A 80 -11.54 -7.87 -5.11
C VAL A 80 -11.79 -7.45 -3.66
N ALA A 81 -11.20 -8.14 -2.69
CA ALA A 81 -11.14 -7.68 -1.30
C ALA A 81 -9.80 -6.98 -1.01
N VAL A 82 -9.85 -5.83 -0.34
CA VAL A 82 -8.65 -5.07 0.06
C VAL A 82 -8.66 -4.87 1.57
N PHE A 83 -7.70 -5.48 2.27
CA PHE A 83 -7.58 -5.41 3.73
C PHE A 83 -6.62 -4.29 4.13
N GLY A 84 -7.17 -3.27 4.79
CA GLY A 84 -6.50 -2.03 5.20
C GLY A 84 -6.69 -0.93 4.17
N LEU A 85 -7.23 0.22 4.57
CA LEU A 85 -7.50 1.37 3.70
C LEU A 85 -6.54 2.55 3.99
N GLY A 86 -5.25 2.23 4.18
CA GLY A 86 -4.16 3.20 4.16
C GLY A 86 -3.68 3.50 2.73
N ALA A 87 -2.56 4.21 2.57
CA ALA A 87 -2.04 4.58 1.25
C ALA A 87 -1.80 3.36 0.31
N VAL A 88 -1.29 2.25 0.86
CA VAL A 88 -1.10 1.00 0.11
C VAL A 88 -2.43 0.42 -0.32
N GLY A 89 -3.38 0.24 0.60
CA GLY A 89 -4.68 -0.32 0.26
C GLY A 89 -5.48 0.54 -0.72
N LEU A 90 -5.45 1.86 -0.57
CA LEU A 90 -6.07 2.77 -1.55
C LEU A 90 -5.41 2.66 -2.93
N GLY A 91 -4.09 2.47 -3.00
CA GLY A 91 -3.39 2.14 -4.24
C GLY A 91 -3.82 0.78 -4.83
N ALA A 92 -4.03 -0.23 -3.99
CA ALA A 92 -4.50 -1.54 -4.41
C ALA A 92 -5.94 -1.52 -4.95
N ALA A 93 -6.84 -0.79 -4.27
CA ALA A 93 -8.21 -0.55 -4.70
C ALA A 93 -8.25 0.20 -6.04
N GLU A 94 -7.42 1.24 -6.18
CA GLU A 94 -7.27 1.98 -7.43
C GLU A 94 -6.76 1.09 -8.57
N GLY A 95 -5.81 0.20 -8.28
CA GLY A 95 -5.36 -0.83 -9.23
C GLY A 95 -6.49 -1.78 -9.65
N ALA A 96 -7.35 -2.19 -8.72
CA ALA A 96 -8.51 -3.04 -9.03
C ALA A 96 -9.51 -2.29 -9.91
N ARG A 97 -9.75 -1.01 -9.63
CA ARG A 97 -10.60 -0.13 -10.45
C ARG A 97 -10.05 0.01 -11.86
N ILE A 98 -8.75 0.28 -12.01
CA ILE A 98 -8.06 0.37 -13.31
C ILE A 98 -8.15 -0.95 -14.09
N ALA A 99 -8.00 -2.09 -13.41
CA ALA A 99 -8.14 -3.42 -14.01
C ALA A 99 -9.61 -3.77 -14.40
N GLY A 100 -10.58 -2.94 -14.00
CA GLY A 100 -11.98 -3.13 -14.32
C GLY A 100 -12.70 -4.15 -13.44
N ALA A 101 -12.27 -4.33 -12.18
CA ALA A 101 -13.03 -5.08 -11.19
C ALA A 101 -14.45 -4.50 -11.05
N SER A 102 -15.47 -5.35 -10.96
CA SER A 102 -16.87 -4.92 -10.85
C SER A 102 -17.26 -4.61 -9.40
N ARG A 103 -16.55 -5.22 -8.45
CA ARG A 103 -16.85 -5.17 -7.03
C ARG A 103 -15.56 -5.09 -6.23
N ILE A 104 -15.40 -4.07 -5.41
CA ILE A 104 -14.19 -3.82 -4.62
C ILE A 104 -14.62 -3.63 -3.16
N ILE A 105 -14.33 -4.62 -2.34
CA ILE A 105 -14.71 -4.67 -0.92
C ILE A 105 -13.53 -4.18 -0.08
N GLY A 106 -13.67 -3.02 0.55
CA GLY A 106 -12.70 -2.50 1.50
C GLY A 106 -12.92 -3.05 2.90
N VAL A 107 -11.86 -3.52 3.55
CA VAL A 107 -11.91 -4.04 4.93
C VAL A 107 -10.99 -3.18 5.80
N ASP A 108 -11.53 -2.43 6.76
CA ASP A 108 -10.74 -1.65 7.71
C ASP A 108 -11.47 -1.56 9.06
N LEU A 109 -10.73 -1.40 10.16
CA LEU A 109 -11.33 -1.25 11.50
C LEU A 109 -11.87 0.15 11.75
N ASN A 110 -11.50 1.13 10.92
CA ASN A 110 -11.94 2.51 11.01
C ASN A 110 -12.95 2.84 9.91
N SER A 111 -14.24 2.78 10.25
CA SER A 111 -15.36 3.04 9.34
C SER A 111 -15.31 4.44 8.69
N ASN A 112 -14.64 5.41 9.31
CA ASN A 112 -14.47 6.76 8.73
C ASN A 112 -13.64 6.77 7.44
N ARG A 113 -12.89 5.70 7.15
CA ARG A 113 -12.10 5.60 5.91
C ARG A 113 -12.94 5.27 4.68
N PHE A 114 -14.15 4.73 4.85
CA PHE A 114 -14.95 4.26 3.72
C PHE A 114 -15.31 5.37 2.74
N GLU A 115 -15.78 6.53 3.23
CA GLU A 115 -16.22 7.62 2.33
C GLU A 115 -15.09 8.13 1.43
N GLN A 116 -13.86 8.14 1.94
CA GLN A 116 -12.70 8.49 1.11
C GLN A 116 -12.34 7.35 0.16
N ALA A 117 -12.40 6.10 0.62
CA ALA A 117 -12.06 4.92 -0.17
C ALA A 117 -12.95 4.74 -1.42
N LYS A 118 -14.21 5.18 -1.38
CA LYS A 118 -15.09 5.21 -2.56
C LYS A 118 -14.49 5.97 -3.74
N LYS A 119 -13.72 7.04 -3.48
CA LYS A 119 -13.03 7.83 -4.52
C LYS A 119 -11.93 7.04 -5.24
N PHE A 120 -11.47 5.94 -4.66
CA PHE A 120 -10.47 5.01 -5.20
C PHE A 120 -11.10 3.73 -5.75
N GLY A 121 -12.43 3.72 -5.94
CA GLY A 121 -13.16 2.60 -6.55
C GLY A 121 -13.73 1.58 -5.58
N VAL A 122 -13.52 1.71 -4.27
CA VAL A 122 -14.16 0.84 -3.29
C VAL A 122 -15.69 0.96 -3.38
N THR A 123 -16.38 -0.14 -3.61
CA THR A 123 -17.84 -0.18 -3.80
C THR A 123 -18.56 -0.50 -2.50
N GLU A 124 -17.95 -1.33 -1.66
CA GLU A 124 -18.53 -1.84 -0.41
C GLU A 124 -17.48 -1.84 0.69
N PHE A 125 -17.94 -1.87 1.93
CA PHE A 125 -17.06 -1.80 3.09
C PHE A 125 -17.51 -2.76 4.17
N VAL A 126 -16.53 -3.37 4.82
CA VAL A 126 -16.73 -4.27 5.96
C VAL A 126 -15.81 -3.82 7.08
N ASN A 127 -16.39 -3.48 8.23
CA ASN A 127 -15.64 -3.33 9.47
C ASN A 127 -15.75 -4.61 10.29
N PRO A 128 -14.66 -5.38 10.47
CA PRO A 128 -14.70 -6.60 11.28
C PRO A 128 -15.27 -6.43 12.69
N LYS A 129 -15.25 -5.22 13.27
CA LYS A 129 -15.82 -4.94 14.60
C LYS A 129 -17.34 -4.87 14.63
N GLU A 130 -17.97 -4.75 13.47
CA GLU A 130 -19.43 -4.62 13.32
C GLU A 130 -20.09 -5.97 13.01
N HIS A 131 -19.33 -7.07 13.09
CA HIS A 131 -19.80 -8.42 12.81
C HIS A 131 -19.36 -9.40 13.90
N ASP A 132 -20.26 -10.31 14.29
CA ASP A 132 -19.94 -11.41 15.21
C ASP A 132 -19.19 -12.57 14.50
N LYS A 133 -19.38 -12.68 13.17
CA LYS A 133 -18.73 -13.71 12.36
C LYS A 133 -17.30 -13.28 11.96
N PRO A 134 -16.37 -14.24 11.77
CA PRO A 134 -15.08 -13.95 11.15
C PRO A 134 -15.24 -13.26 9.80
N VAL A 135 -14.43 -12.22 9.54
CA VAL A 135 -14.57 -11.36 8.36
C VAL A 135 -14.48 -12.14 7.03
N GLN A 136 -13.68 -13.20 6.97
CA GLN A 136 -13.57 -14.05 5.78
C GLN A 136 -14.90 -14.76 5.47
N GLN A 137 -15.67 -15.15 6.49
CA GLN A 137 -17.01 -15.72 6.29
C GLN A 137 -18.01 -14.67 5.83
N VAL A 138 -17.94 -13.46 6.39
CA VAL A 138 -18.78 -12.33 5.95
C VAL A 138 -18.55 -12.05 4.46
N ILE A 139 -17.29 -11.99 4.03
CA ILE A 139 -16.94 -11.77 2.61
C ILE A 139 -17.41 -12.93 1.74
N ALA A 140 -17.15 -14.18 2.14
CA ALA A 140 -17.59 -15.35 1.39
C ALA A 140 -19.12 -15.39 1.21
N GLU A 141 -19.89 -15.02 2.23
CA GLU A 141 -21.35 -14.89 2.15
C GLU A 141 -21.76 -13.75 1.20
N MET A 142 -21.10 -12.60 1.27
CA MET A 142 -21.36 -11.46 0.39
C MET A 142 -21.10 -11.77 -1.08
N THR A 143 -20.13 -12.64 -1.39
CA THR A 143 -19.69 -12.93 -2.77
C THR A 143 -20.05 -14.32 -3.26
N ASN A 144 -20.86 -15.07 -2.50
CA ASN A 144 -21.32 -16.41 -2.84
C ASN A 144 -20.18 -17.43 -3.03
N GLY A 145 -19.24 -17.46 -2.07
CA GLY A 145 -18.17 -18.46 -2.00
C GLY A 145 -16.75 -17.91 -1.88
N GLY A 146 -16.59 -16.58 -1.92
CA GLY A 146 -15.31 -15.89 -1.75
C GLY A 146 -15.01 -14.89 -2.87
N VAL A 147 -14.02 -14.02 -2.68
CA VAL A 147 -13.62 -13.06 -3.73
C VAL A 147 -12.71 -13.74 -4.76
N ASP A 148 -12.68 -13.20 -5.98
CA ASP A 148 -11.75 -13.69 -7.00
C ASP A 148 -10.29 -13.40 -6.63
N ARG A 149 -10.04 -12.26 -5.99
CA ARG A 149 -8.72 -11.80 -5.54
C ARG A 149 -8.82 -11.11 -4.19
N SER A 150 -7.79 -11.25 -3.38
CA SER A 150 -7.62 -10.48 -2.15
C SER A 150 -6.23 -9.85 -2.10
N VAL A 151 -6.13 -8.69 -1.44
CA VAL A 151 -4.86 -8.00 -1.20
C VAL A 151 -4.81 -7.54 0.26
N GLU A 152 -3.82 -8.06 1.00
CA GLU A 152 -3.57 -7.69 2.39
C GLU A 152 -2.56 -6.52 2.46
N CYS A 153 -2.93 -5.44 3.15
CA CYS A 153 -2.18 -4.17 3.16
C CYS A 153 -1.93 -3.61 4.58
N THR A 154 -2.21 -4.35 5.64
CA THR A 154 -2.02 -3.95 7.04
C THR A 154 -0.74 -4.51 7.65
N GLY A 155 -0.28 -5.68 7.19
CA GLY A 155 0.82 -6.42 7.81
C GLY A 155 0.38 -7.23 9.06
N SER A 156 -0.91 -7.27 9.38
CA SER A 156 -1.43 -8.11 10.46
C SER A 156 -1.46 -9.57 10.02
N VAL A 157 -0.82 -10.44 10.80
CA VAL A 157 -0.82 -11.90 10.56
C VAL A 157 -2.25 -12.46 10.52
N GLN A 158 -3.14 -11.95 11.37
CA GLN A 158 -4.54 -12.36 11.36
C GLN A 158 -5.24 -11.94 10.06
N ALA A 159 -4.97 -10.73 9.57
CA ALA A 159 -5.52 -10.26 8.29
C ALA A 159 -4.96 -11.04 7.11
N MET A 160 -3.72 -11.53 7.17
CA MET A 160 -3.15 -12.41 6.13
C MET A 160 -3.91 -13.73 6.02
N ILE A 161 -4.23 -14.36 7.16
CA ILE A 161 -5.05 -15.58 7.19
C ILE A 161 -6.45 -15.29 6.63
N GLN A 162 -7.08 -14.23 7.10
CA GLN A 162 -8.43 -13.85 6.66
C GLN A 162 -8.48 -13.53 5.17
N ALA A 163 -7.49 -12.81 4.64
CA ALA A 163 -7.42 -12.47 3.22
C ALA A 163 -7.19 -13.71 2.34
N PHE A 164 -6.49 -14.74 2.84
CA PHE A 164 -6.34 -15.99 2.12
C PHE A 164 -7.63 -16.83 2.09
N GLU A 165 -8.44 -16.76 3.15
CA GLU A 165 -9.64 -17.57 3.34
C GLU A 165 -10.94 -16.89 2.86
N CYS A 166 -10.90 -15.65 2.36
CA CYS A 166 -12.08 -14.83 2.07
C CYS A 166 -12.61 -14.89 0.63
#